data_AF-A0A7Z7QZP0-F1
#
_entry.id   AF-A0A7Z7QZP0-F1
#
_cell.length_a   1.000
_cell.length_b   1.000
_cell.length_c   1.000
_cell.angle_alpha   90.00
_cell.angle_beta   90.00
_cell.angle_gamma   90.00
#
_symmetry.space_group_name_H-M   'P 1'
#
loop_
_entity.id
_entity.type
_entity.pdbx_description
1 polymer ?
#
loop_
_entity_poly.entity_id
_entity_poly.type
_entity_poly.pdbx_seq_one_letter_code
_entity_poly.pdbx_strand_id
1 'polypeptide(L)'
;MGEFEVKYLTGFILILLLEGIFTNSASAIEYSDLHHKSKLDSKRLYNAKVSFANPTDLENKKTNDRLLKHDLLFHDMFLNDAWKKDLKVEFENEALSKKFINKNIDVYAGSYSYECHGGETNKTQCSYGGVTLSDNNKYDDYKNIPCNLWIDGHQTEIELTAVKTKK
;
A
#
# COMPACT_ATOMS: atom_id res chain seq x y z
N MET A 1 49.66 19.11 -11.26
CA MET A 1 48.82 17.91 -11.35
C MET A 1 47.55 18.01 -10.47
N GLY A 2 47.05 19.21 -10.17
CA GLY A 2 45.93 19.40 -9.21
C GLY A 2 44.68 20.10 -9.78
N GLU A 3 44.78 20.86 -10.87
CA GLU A 3 43.61 21.53 -11.47
C GLU A 3 42.86 20.66 -12.49
N PHE A 4 43.55 19.68 -13.09
CA PHE A 4 42.96 18.82 -14.10
C PHE A 4 41.94 17.85 -13.45
N GLU A 5 42.32 17.14 -12.40
CA GLU A 5 41.47 16.16 -11.72
C GLU A 5 40.19 16.77 -11.09
N VAL A 6 40.25 18.00 -10.57
CA VAL A 6 39.10 18.68 -9.95
C VAL A 6 38.02 19.04 -10.97
N LYS A 7 38.39 19.40 -12.20
CA LYS A 7 37.43 19.72 -13.28
C LYS A 7 36.68 18.49 -13.78
N TYR A 8 37.34 17.34 -13.86
CA TYR A 8 36.68 16.09 -14.26
C TYR A 8 35.79 15.55 -13.15
N LEU A 9 36.19 15.66 -11.87
CA LEU A 9 35.37 15.22 -10.75
C LEU A 9 34.08 16.05 -10.60
N THR A 10 34.18 17.37 -10.76
CA THR A 10 33.00 18.26 -10.73
C THR A 10 32.07 18.03 -11.93
N GLY A 11 32.62 17.80 -13.12
CA GLY A 11 31.83 17.41 -14.30
C GLY A 11 31.11 16.08 -14.12
N PHE A 12 31.76 15.09 -13.52
CA PHE A 12 31.17 13.77 -13.28
C PHE A 12 30.03 13.81 -12.25
N ILE A 13 30.17 14.60 -11.19
CA ILE A 13 29.11 14.82 -10.19
C ILE A 13 27.90 15.53 -10.82
N LEU A 14 28.12 16.49 -11.72
CA LEU A 14 27.04 17.20 -12.41
C LEU A 14 26.23 16.26 -13.33
N ILE A 15 26.92 15.35 -14.04
CA ILE A 15 26.30 14.34 -14.91
C ILE A 15 25.46 13.36 -14.08
N LEU A 16 25.98 12.88 -12.94
CA LEU A 16 25.25 11.99 -12.03
C LEU A 16 24.01 12.66 -11.41
N LEU A 17 24.09 13.97 -11.10
CA LEU A 17 22.94 14.74 -10.63
C LEU A 17 21.88 14.95 -11.72
N LEU A 18 22.29 15.14 -12.97
CA LEU A 18 21.38 15.25 -14.12
C LEU A 18 20.69 13.91 -14.41
N GLU A 19 21.41 12.79 -14.39
CA GLU A 19 20.83 11.46 -14.60
C GLU A 19 19.86 11.06 -13.48
N GLY A 20 20.12 11.47 -12.23
CA GLY A 20 19.20 11.22 -11.10
C GLY A 20 17.87 11.99 -11.15
N ILE A 21 17.80 13.10 -11.91
CA ILE A 21 16.55 13.87 -12.08
C ILE A 21 15.62 13.20 -13.10
N PHE A 22 16.17 12.51 -14.12
CA PHE A 22 15.38 11.87 -15.17
C PHE A 22 14.82 10.49 -14.81
N THR A 23 15.24 9.89 -13.68
CA THR A 23 14.76 8.54 -13.30
C THR A 23 13.45 8.52 -12.50
N ASN A 24 12.84 9.68 -12.20
CA ASN A 24 11.50 9.75 -11.63
C ASN A 24 10.42 9.69 -12.70
N SER A 25 10.41 8.63 -13.50
CA SER A 25 9.34 8.38 -14.46
C SER A 25 8.94 6.93 -14.40
N ALA A 26 8.24 6.53 -13.34
CA ALA A 26 7.08 5.67 -13.58
C ALA A 26 6.29 6.41 -14.67
N SER A 27 6.10 5.77 -15.83
CA SER A 27 5.51 6.39 -17.02
C SER A 27 4.43 7.38 -16.60
N ALA A 28 4.65 8.68 -16.84
CA ALA A 28 3.68 9.70 -16.48
C ALA A 28 2.37 9.28 -17.15
N ILE A 29 1.37 8.93 -16.34
CA ILE A 29 0.06 8.59 -16.87
C ILE A 29 -0.46 9.90 -17.48
N GLU A 30 -0.60 9.91 -18.80
CA GLU A 30 -1.16 11.06 -19.49
C GLU A 30 -2.57 11.31 -18.97
N TYR A 31 -2.94 12.58 -18.78
CA TYR A 31 -4.27 12.92 -18.25
C TYR A 31 -5.41 12.30 -19.08
N SER A 32 -5.19 12.14 -20.39
CA SER A 32 -6.12 11.49 -21.32
C SER A 32 -6.39 10.02 -21.02
N ASP A 33 -5.48 9.35 -20.32
CA ASP A 33 -5.56 7.92 -20.04
C ASP A 33 -6.32 7.63 -18.74
N LEU A 34 -6.61 8.68 -17.95
CA LEU A 34 -7.39 8.55 -16.73
C LEU A 34 -8.84 8.18 -17.01
N HIS A 35 -9.37 7.24 -16.22
CA HIS A 35 -10.78 6.89 -16.28
C HIS A 35 -11.66 8.05 -15.82
N HIS A 36 -12.55 8.52 -16.70
CA HIS A 36 -13.51 9.56 -16.35
C HIS A 36 -14.61 9.03 -15.42
N LYS A 37 -14.87 9.77 -14.33
CA LYS A 37 -15.96 9.49 -13.37
C LYS A 37 -17.32 9.30 -14.05
N SER A 38 -17.60 10.04 -15.13
CA SER A 38 -18.85 9.96 -15.90
C SER A 38 -19.08 8.60 -16.57
N LYS A 39 -18.05 7.77 -16.71
CA LYS A 39 -18.14 6.39 -17.23
C LYS A 39 -18.50 5.37 -16.15
N LEU A 40 -18.64 5.78 -14.89
CA LEU A 40 -18.96 4.90 -13.76
C LEU A 40 -20.41 5.10 -13.33
N ASP A 41 -21.14 3.99 -13.18
CA ASP A 41 -22.48 4.01 -12.59
C ASP A 41 -22.43 4.27 -11.07
N SER A 42 -23.59 4.58 -10.50
CA SER A 42 -23.73 4.89 -9.07
C SER A 42 -23.29 3.75 -8.15
N LYS A 43 -23.45 2.48 -8.56
CA LYS A 43 -23.04 1.32 -7.77
C LYS A 43 -21.52 1.22 -7.70
N ARG A 44 -20.83 1.41 -8.83
CA ARG A 44 -19.36 1.44 -8.89
C ARG A 44 -18.77 2.58 -8.09
N LEU A 45 -19.39 3.77 -8.16
CA LEU A 45 -18.97 4.92 -7.36
C LEU A 45 -19.14 4.67 -5.86
N TYR A 46 -20.26 4.07 -5.45
CA TYR A 46 -20.49 3.70 -4.06
C TYR A 46 -19.46 2.67 -3.59
N ASN A 47 -19.21 1.63 -4.39
CA ASN A 47 -18.22 0.60 -4.08
C ASN A 47 -16.82 1.19 -3.90
N ALA A 48 -16.38 2.07 -4.81
CA ALA A 48 -15.10 2.75 -4.69
C ALA A 48 -15.02 3.58 -3.40
N LYS A 49 -16.08 4.32 -3.05
CA LYS A 49 -16.14 5.09 -1.80
C LYS A 49 -15.96 4.19 -0.57
N VAL A 50 -16.68 3.07 -0.49
CA VAL A 50 -16.62 2.19 0.70
C VAL A 50 -15.30 1.44 0.81
N SER A 51 -14.61 1.17 -0.29
CA SER A 51 -13.28 0.53 -0.30
C SER A 51 -12.21 1.33 0.45
N PHE A 52 -12.37 2.65 0.58
CA PHE A 52 -11.44 3.53 1.30
C PHE A 52 -11.94 3.97 2.69
N ALA A 53 -13.16 3.60 3.08
CA ALA A 53 -13.78 4.14 4.29
C ALA A 53 -13.26 3.49 5.59
N ASN A 54 -13.04 2.17 5.56
CA ASN A 54 -12.66 1.40 6.75
C ASN A 54 -11.55 0.40 6.38
N PRO A 55 -10.27 0.80 6.45
CA PRO A 55 -9.19 -0.13 6.21
C PRO A 55 -9.15 -1.20 7.31
N THR A 56 -8.73 -2.41 6.94
CA THR A 56 -8.25 -3.38 7.91
C THR A 56 -6.90 -2.89 8.43
N ASP A 57 -6.83 -2.68 9.75
CA ASP A 57 -5.62 -2.24 10.46
C ASP A 57 -5.37 -3.22 11.60
N LEU A 58 -4.36 -4.08 11.43
CA LEU A 58 -4.00 -5.12 12.39
C LEU A 58 -2.50 -5.09 12.61
N GLU A 59 -2.08 -5.14 13.86
CA GLU A 59 -0.65 -5.18 14.22
C GLU A 59 -0.26 -6.53 14.83
N ASN A 60 1.01 -6.89 14.58
CA ASN A 60 1.70 -8.04 15.18
C ASN A 60 0.90 -9.35 15.09
N LYS A 61 0.41 -9.64 13.87
CA LYS A 61 -0.32 -10.87 13.56
C LYS A 61 0.63 -11.88 12.92
N LYS A 62 0.32 -13.15 13.10
CA LYS A 62 1.11 -14.26 12.55
C LYS A 62 0.16 -15.38 12.15
N THR A 63 0.44 -15.99 11.01
CA THR A 63 -0.21 -17.21 10.57
C THR A 63 0.79 -18.14 9.90
N ASN A 64 0.50 -19.44 9.99
CA ASN A 64 1.15 -20.49 9.23
C ASN A 64 0.23 -21.08 8.15
N ASP A 65 -0.99 -20.56 8.02
CA ASP A 65 -2.05 -21.13 7.19
C ASP A 65 -2.31 -20.32 5.91
N ARG A 66 -2.83 -21.02 4.90
CA ARG A 66 -3.10 -20.53 3.55
C ARG A 66 -4.24 -21.31 2.92
N LEU A 67 -5.08 -20.63 2.14
CA LEU A 67 -6.03 -21.29 1.25
C LEU A 67 -5.34 -21.67 -0.07
N LEU A 68 -4.59 -20.74 -0.66
CA LEU A 68 -3.80 -20.92 -1.88
C LEU A 68 -2.33 -20.56 -1.63
N LYS A 69 -1.43 -21.01 -2.51
CA LYS A 69 0.02 -20.79 -2.32
C LYS A 69 0.43 -19.31 -2.22
N HIS A 70 -0.36 -18.42 -2.81
CA HIS A 70 -0.10 -16.97 -2.90
C HIS A 70 -0.94 -16.14 -1.93
N ASP A 71 -1.58 -16.74 -0.94
CA ASP A 71 -2.29 -16.00 0.12
C ASP A 71 -1.72 -16.30 1.52
N LEU A 72 -2.27 -15.61 2.51
CA LEU A 72 -2.18 -15.90 3.94
C LEU A 72 -3.60 -15.92 4.50
N LEU A 73 -3.92 -16.94 5.30
CA LEU A 73 -5.21 -17.09 5.96
C LEU A 73 -5.05 -16.93 7.47
N PHE A 74 -5.83 -16.04 8.06
CA PHE A 74 -5.85 -15.79 9.49
C PHE A 74 -7.23 -16.11 10.05
N HIS A 75 -7.28 -17.01 11.02
CA HIS A 75 -8.52 -17.35 11.71
C HIS A 75 -8.74 -16.48 12.94
N ASP A 76 -10.02 -16.24 13.27
CA ASP A 76 -10.43 -15.56 14.50
C ASP A 76 -9.78 -14.18 14.72
N MET A 77 -9.56 -13.44 13.63
CA MET A 77 -8.96 -12.09 13.65
C MET A 77 -9.88 -11.02 14.20
N PHE A 78 -11.19 -11.20 14.01
CA PHE A 78 -12.20 -10.21 14.39
C PHE A 78 -13.01 -10.73 15.58
N LEU A 79 -12.42 -10.65 16.77
CA LEU A 79 -13.09 -11.05 18.00
C LEU A 79 -14.34 -10.17 18.22
N ASN A 80 -15.46 -10.81 18.58
CA ASN A 80 -16.75 -10.16 18.85
C ASN A 80 -17.41 -9.47 17.64
N ASP A 81 -17.01 -9.79 16.41
CA ASP A 81 -17.75 -9.40 15.19
C ASP A 81 -18.61 -10.58 14.72
N ALA A 82 -19.93 -10.38 14.61
CA ALA A 82 -20.85 -11.44 14.21
C ALA A 82 -20.75 -11.79 12.71
N TRP A 83 -20.24 -10.84 11.91
CA TRP A 83 -20.20 -10.86 10.45
C TRP A 83 -18.83 -11.15 9.88
N LYS A 84 -17.77 -10.95 10.68
CA LYS A 84 -16.38 -11.18 10.31
C LYS A 84 -15.71 -12.04 11.36
N LYS A 85 -14.97 -13.03 10.91
CA LYS A 85 -14.21 -13.94 11.78
C LYS A 85 -12.79 -14.05 11.28
N ASP A 86 -12.64 -14.34 10.00
CA ASP A 86 -11.35 -14.63 9.37
C ASP A 86 -10.92 -13.51 8.43
N LEU A 87 -9.60 -13.42 8.19
CA LEU A 87 -8.99 -12.54 7.20
C LEU A 87 -8.17 -13.37 6.22
N LYS A 88 -8.38 -13.18 4.92
CA LYS A 88 -7.50 -13.68 3.85
C LYS A 88 -6.77 -12.51 3.19
N VAL A 89 -5.44 -12.58 3.13
CA VAL A 89 -4.62 -11.60 2.41
C VAL A 89 -4.03 -12.25 1.18
N GLU A 90 -4.38 -11.75 0.00
CA GLU A 90 -3.92 -12.27 -1.28
C GLU A 90 -2.73 -11.46 -1.81
N PHE A 91 -1.74 -12.17 -2.37
CA PHE A 91 -0.55 -11.59 -2.98
C PHE A 91 -0.50 -11.94 -4.46
N GLU A 92 0.24 -11.16 -5.22
CA GLU A 92 0.46 -11.38 -6.66
C GLU A 92 1.03 -12.77 -6.97
N ASN A 93 1.85 -13.34 -6.07
CA ASN A 93 2.50 -14.62 -6.29
C ASN A 93 2.94 -15.32 -4.99
N GLU A 94 3.31 -16.60 -5.12
CA GLU A 94 3.81 -17.43 -4.01
C GLU A 94 5.12 -16.91 -3.40
N ALA A 95 5.96 -16.23 -4.19
CA ALA A 95 7.21 -15.70 -3.66
C ALA A 95 6.96 -14.57 -2.64
N LEU A 96 5.94 -13.75 -2.85
CA LEU A 96 5.53 -12.73 -1.90
C LEU A 96 4.92 -13.33 -0.63
N SER A 97 3.99 -14.27 -0.73
CA SER A 97 3.38 -14.90 0.46
C SER A 97 4.43 -15.59 1.35
N LYS A 98 5.43 -16.23 0.74
CA LYS A 98 6.56 -16.87 1.45
C LYS A 98 7.42 -15.90 2.26
N LYS A 99 7.46 -14.61 1.91
CA LYS A 99 8.18 -13.60 2.71
C LYS A 99 7.53 -13.36 4.08
N PHE A 100 6.23 -13.61 4.18
CA PHE A 100 5.41 -13.19 5.32
C PHE A 100 4.82 -14.34 6.13
N ILE A 101 4.66 -15.53 5.54
CA ILE A 101 4.19 -16.71 6.29
C ILE A 101 5.12 -17.02 7.47
N ASN A 102 4.54 -17.39 8.61
CA ASN A 102 5.25 -17.63 9.87
C ASN A 102 6.04 -16.43 10.42
N LYS A 103 5.80 -15.21 9.95
CA LYS A 103 6.39 -13.97 10.48
C LYS A 103 5.36 -13.16 11.25
N ASN A 104 5.84 -12.32 12.15
CA ASN A 104 5.02 -11.27 12.74
C ASN A 104 4.87 -10.16 11.69
N ILE A 105 3.63 -9.84 11.37
CA ILE A 105 3.28 -8.86 10.35
C ILE A 105 2.24 -7.87 10.85
N ASP A 106 2.28 -6.68 10.24
CA ASP A 106 1.21 -5.70 10.33
C ASP A 106 0.47 -5.67 8.98
N VAL A 107 -0.84 -5.51 9.04
CA VAL A 107 -1.74 -5.41 7.88
C VAL A 107 -2.42 -4.05 7.90
N TYR A 108 -2.25 -3.26 6.84
CA TYR A 108 -3.00 -2.02 6.59
C TYR A 108 -3.49 -2.02 5.13
N ALA A 109 -4.77 -2.33 4.92
CA ALA A 109 -5.32 -2.51 3.57
C ALA A 109 -6.81 -2.19 3.47
N GLY A 110 -7.24 -1.73 2.29
CA GLY A 110 -8.66 -1.80 1.92
C GLY A 110 -9.08 -3.27 1.80
N SER A 111 -10.28 -3.58 2.27
CA SER A 111 -10.76 -4.95 2.39
C SER A 111 -12.22 -5.11 1.96
N TYR A 112 -12.58 -6.32 1.55
CA TYR A 112 -13.87 -6.63 0.94
C TYR A 112 -14.39 -8.00 1.41
N SER A 113 -15.71 -8.20 1.37
CA SER A 113 -16.36 -9.46 1.74
C SER A 113 -17.17 -10.07 0.62
N TYR A 114 -17.65 -9.27 -0.34
CA TYR A 114 -18.35 -9.76 -1.52
C TYR A 114 -17.40 -10.59 -2.39
N GLU A 115 -17.81 -11.80 -2.78
CA GLU A 115 -16.98 -12.75 -3.54
C GLU A 115 -15.66 -13.16 -2.85
N CYS A 116 -15.54 -12.88 -1.54
CA CYS A 116 -14.41 -13.37 -0.75
C CYS A 116 -14.64 -14.83 -0.35
N HIS A 117 -13.69 -15.69 -0.72
CA HIS A 117 -13.63 -17.09 -0.30
C HIS A 117 -12.39 -17.32 0.55
N GLY A 118 -12.54 -17.95 1.72
CA GLY A 118 -11.49 -18.10 2.71
C GLY A 118 -11.79 -19.19 3.73
N GLY A 119 -11.55 -18.92 5.02
CA GLY A 119 -11.77 -19.88 6.11
C GLY A 119 -13.25 -20.09 6.41
N GLU A 120 -13.81 -19.32 7.33
CA GLU A 120 -15.23 -19.41 7.70
C GLU A 120 -16.14 -18.91 6.57
N THR A 121 -17.12 -19.75 6.19
CA THR A 121 -18.07 -19.46 5.12
C THR A 121 -18.91 -18.22 5.47
N ASN A 122 -18.99 -17.26 4.53
CA ASN A 122 -19.68 -15.98 4.69
C ASN A 122 -19.19 -15.09 5.84
N LYS A 123 -18.06 -15.43 6.49
CA LYS A 123 -17.47 -14.65 7.59
C LYS A 123 -15.98 -14.38 7.39
N THR A 124 -15.50 -14.49 6.15
CA THR A 124 -14.14 -14.10 5.80
C THR A 124 -14.14 -12.72 5.17
N GLN A 125 -13.19 -11.88 5.58
CA GLN A 125 -12.84 -10.65 4.89
C GLN A 125 -11.56 -10.88 4.07
N CYS A 126 -11.51 -10.34 2.85
CA CYS A 126 -10.37 -10.46 1.95
C CYS A 126 -9.70 -9.10 1.74
N SER A 127 -8.39 -9.10 1.53
CA SER A 127 -7.63 -7.94 1.06
C SER A 127 -6.55 -8.36 0.07
N TYR A 128 -5.98 -7.38 -0.63
CA TYR A 128 -4.81 -7.56 -1.50
C TYR A 128 -3.62 -6.83 -0.89
N GLY A 129 -2.54 -7.56 -0.59
CA GLY A 129 -1.32 -7.00 -0.02
C GLY A 129 -1.55 -6.18 1.26
N GLY A 130 -0.89 -5.03 1.35
CA GLY A 130 -0.92 -4.15 2.54
C GLY A 130 -0.22 -4.75 3.75
N VAL A 131 0.77 -5.61 3.53
CA VAL A 131 1.49 -6.34 4.58
C VAL A 131 2.92 -5.83 4.73
N THR A 132 3.35 -5.63 5.97
CA THR A 132 4.73 -5.31 6.34
C THR A 132 5.18 -6.19 7.49
N LEU A 133 6.49 -6.46 7.62
CA LEU A 133 7.04 -7.13 8.80
C LEU A 133 6.86 -6.21 10.02
N SER A 134 6.47 -6.76 11.17
CA SER A 134 6.29 -5.97 12.40
C SER A 134 7.63 -5.69 13.09
N ASP A 135 8.57 -6.64 13.04
CA ASP A 135 9.82 -6.58 13.78
C ASP A 135 10.70 -5.44 13.24
N ASN A 136 11.14 -4.54 14.13
CA ASN A 136 12.01 -3.38 13.82
C ASN A 136 11.47 -2.43 12.72
N ASN A 137 10.16 -2.40 12.51
CA ASN A 137 9.52 -1.58 11.48
C ASN A 137 8.57 -0.54 12.07
N LYS A 138 8.94 0.02 13.23
CA LYS A 138 8.16 1.04 13.92
C LYS A 138 9.02 2.24 14.31
N TYR A 139 8.60 3.44 13.91
CA TYR A 139 9.07 4.71 14.46
C TYR A 139 8.49 4.89 15.88
N ASP A 140 9.26 5.56 16.75
CA ASP A 140 8.80 5.94 18.09
C ASP A 140 7.57 6.88 18.02
N ASP A 141 7.65 7.87 17.12
CA ASP A 141 6.60 8.83 16.82
C ASP A 141 6.06 8.68 15.39
N TYR A 142 4.86 9.22 15.15
CA TYR A 142 4.30 9.25 13.80
C TYR A 142 5.17 10.08 12.86
N LYS A 143 5.45 9.52 11.69
CA LYS A 143 6.04 10.23 10.56
C LYS A 143 4.94 10.76 9.65
N ASN A 144 4.88 12.09 9.51
CA ASN A 144 3.97 12.75 8.59
C ASN A 144 4.50 12.65 7.15
N ILE A 145 3.60 12.41 6.20
CA ILE A 145 3.91 12.32 4.76
C ILE A 145 3.32 13.56 4.08
N PRO A 146 4.16 14.49 3.58
CA PRO A 146 3.69 15.63 2.82
C PRO A 146 3.00 15.17 1.53
N CYS A 147 1.82 15.73 1.25
CA CYS A 147 1.08 15.44 0.03
C CYS A 147 0.98 16.72 -0.82
N ASN A 148 1.27 16.60 -2.11
CA ASN A 148 1.02 17.67 -3.08
C ASN A 148 -0.33 17.40 -3.75
N LEU A 149 -1.33 18.22 -3.45
CA LEU A 149 -2.65 18.13 -4.07
C LEU A 149 -2.76 19.15 -5.20
N TRP A 150 -3.25 18.70 -6.36
CA TRP A 150 -3.51 19.55 -7.52
C TRP A 150 -4.97 19.41 -7.94
N ILE A 151 -5.66 20.53 -8.07
CA ILE A 151 -7.05 20.61 -8.53
C ILE A 151 -7.08 21.57 -9.71
N ASP A 152 -7.51 21.08 -10.88
CA ASP A 152 -7.58 21.85 -12.13
C ASP A 152 -6.28 22.61 -12.47
N GLY A 153 -5.13 21.99 -12.21
CA GLY A 153 -3.82 22.57 -12.47
C GLY A 153 -3.31 23.54 -11.40
N HIS A 154 -4.05 23.75 -10.32
CA HIS A 154 -3.65 24.60 -9.19
C HIS A 154 -3.25 23.77 -7.97
N GLN A 155 -2.08 24.06 -7.40
CA GLN A 155 -1.66 23.44 -6.16
C GLN A 155 -2.55 23.91 -5.01
N THR A 156 -3.05 22.97 -4.23
CA THR A 156 -3.90 23.20 -3.05
C THR A 156 -3.19 22.70 -1.81
N GLU A 157 -3.21 23.49 -0.74
CA GLU A 157 -2.62 23.10 0.54
C GLU A 157 -3.42 21.98 1.20
N ILE A 158 -2.69 21.08 1.87
CA ILE A 158 -3.24 20.02 2.70
C ILE A 158 -2.48 20.00 4.02
N GLU A 159 -3.20 19.74 5.11
CA GLU A 159 -2.57 19.63 6.43
C GLU A 159 -1.47 18.55 6.42
N LEU A 160 -0.31 18.86 7.00
CA LEU A 160 0.81 17.91 7.09
C LEU A 160 0.42 16.62 7.85
N THR A 161 -0.60 16.69 8.70
CA THR A 161 -1.13 15.56 9.47
C THR A 161 -2.12 14.69 8.70
N ALA A 162 -2.47 15.04 7.46
CA ALA A 162 -3.47 14.32 6.67
C ALA A 162 -3.06 12.87 6.37
N VAL A 163 -1.76 12.61 6.18
CA VAL A 163 -1.21 11.28 5.99
C VAL A 163 -0.03 11.09 6.92
N LYS A 164 -0.07 10.04 7.74
CA LYS A 164 0.99 9.70 8.69
C LYS A 164 1.11 8.20 8.86
N THR A 165 2.30 7.75 9.26
CA THR A 165 2.63 6.33 9.45
C THR A 165 3.51 6.15 10.68
N LYS A 166 3.37 5.01 11.37
CA LYS A 166 4.35 4.54 12.35
C LYS A 166 5.35 3.56 11.76
N LYS A 167 5.21 3.19 10.49
CA LYS A 167 6.09 2.31 9.72
C LYS A 167 6.97 3.14 8.79
#